data_AF-A0AAV0H4L6-F1
#
_entry.id   AF-A0AAV0H4L6-F1
#
_cell.length_a   1.000
_cell.length_b   1.000
_cell.length_c   1.000
_cell.angle_alpha   90.00
_cell.angle_beta   90.00
_cell.angle_gamma   90.00
#
_symmetry.space_group_name_H-M   'P 1'
#
loop_
_entity.id
_entity.type
_entity.pdbx_description
1 polymer ?
#
loop_
_entity_poly.entity_id
_entity_poly.type
_entity_poly.pdbx_seq_one_letter_code
_entity_poly.pdbx_strand_id
1 'polypeptide(L)'
;MSAFNDVMTPGKFDYMYYQNLDKGLGLLASDQALAADRRTKPFVELYAKNKKAFFEAFAQVKEKLSTYKIKTEKDGEVRHRCD
;
A
#
# COMPACT_ATOMS: atom_id res chain seq x y z
N MET A 1 1.21 -22.86 9.05
CA MET A 1 2.24 -21.80 9.13
C MET A 1 1.68 -20.61 8.36
N SER A 2 1.65 -19.43 8.98
CA SER A 2 1.13 -18.20 8.33
C SER A 2 2.30 -17.36 7.82
N ALA A 3 2.15 -16.77 6.64
CA ALA A 3 3.08 -15.79 6.10
C ALA A 3 2.50 -14.37 6.24
N PHE A 4 3.34 -13.39 6.54
CA PHE A 4 2.94 -12.00 6.72
C PHE A 4 3.65 -11.11 5.70
N ASN A 5 2.91 -10.20 5.05
CA ASN A 5 3.47 -9.25 4.09
C ASN A 5 4.49 -8.29 4.73
N ASP A 6 4.34 -8.02 6.02
CA ASP A 6 5.35 -7.36 6.85
C ASP A 6 5.73 -8.30 7.98
N VAL A 7 6.92 -8.87 7.91
CA VAL A 7 7.44 -9.83 8.90
C VAL A 7 7.88 -9.16 10.20
N MET A 8 8.14 -7.85 10.19
CA MET A 8 8.63 -7.11 11.35
C MET A 8 7.46 -6.60 12.20
N THR A 9 6.38 -6.15 11.57
CA THR A 9 5.22 -5.57 12.24
C THR A 9 3.88 -6.04 11.65
N PRO A 10 3.59 -7.36 11.64
CA PRO A 10 2.46 -7.96 10.90
C PRO A 10 1.07 -7.47 11.30
N GLY A 11 0.90 -6.95 12.53
CA GLY A 11 -0.37 -6.43 13.05
C GLY A 11 -0.50 -4.92 13.01
N LYS A 12 0.44 -4.19 12.40
CA LYS A 12 0.49 -2.74 12.46
C LYS A 12 0.63 -2.15 11.07
N PHE A 13 -0.19 -1.14 10.81
CA PHE A 13 -0.05 -0.33 9.62
C PHE A 13 1.00 0.77 9.86
N ASP A 14 2.19 0.59 9.29
CA ASP A 14 3.24 1.61 9.33
C ASP A 14 4.22 1.51 8.14
N TYR A 15 5.31 2.29 8.21
CA TYR A 15 6.31 2.44 7.16
C TYR A 15 7.37 1.33 7.16
N MET A 16 7.33 0.41 8.12
CA MET A 16 8.27 -0.71 8.22
C MET A 16 8.20 -1.61 6.98
N TYR A 17 7.03 -1.71 6.34
CA TYR A 17 6.87 -2.33 5.03
C TYR A 17 7.94 -1.86 4.04
N TYR A 18 8.18 -0.55 3.91
CA TYR A 18 9.20 -0.02 2.98
C TYR A 18 10.63 -0.26 3.47
N GLN A 19 10.87 -0.19 4.79
CA GLN A 19 12.18 -0.52 5.35
C GLN A 19 12.58 -1.98 5.12
N ASN A 20 11.60 -2.88 5.03
CA ASN A 20 11.81 -4.30 4.76
C ASN A 20 12.19 -4.54 3.30
N LEU A 21 11.66 -3.76 2.34
CA LEU A 21 11.99 -3.92 0.93
C LEU A 21 13.47 -3.64 0.64
N ASP A 22 14.05 -2.64 1.32
CA ASP A 22 15.49 -2.33 1.22
C ASP A 22 16.38 -3.46 1.75
N LYS A 23 15.85 -4.29 2.66
CA LYS A 23 16.55 -5.47 3.23
C LYS A 23 16.30 -6.75 2.45
N GLY A 24 15.57 -6.69 1.33
CA GLY A 24 15.18 -7.89 0.56
C GLY A 24 14.12 -8.75 1.25
N LEU A 25 13.36 -8.18 2.19
CA LEU A 25 12.36 -8.89 3.01
C LEU A 25 10.93 -8.71 2.47
N GLY A 26 10.75 -8.29 1.21
CA GLY A 26 9.44 -8.29 0.56
C GLY A 26 8.93 -9.72 0.37
N LEU A 27 7.67 -9.98 0.73
CA LEU A 27 7.10 -11.33 0.62
C LEU A 27 6.75 -11.67 -0.83
N LEU A 28 6.13 -10.73 -1.55
CA LEU A 28 5.72 -10.93 -2.93
C LEU A 28 6.79 -10.41 -3.89
N ALA A 29 6.89 -11.03 -5.07
CA ALA A 29 7.77 -10.54 -6.13
C ALA A 29 7.43 -9.09 -6.54
N SER A 30 6.15 -8.71 -6.48
CA SER A 30 5.69 -7.34 -6.72
C SER A 30 6.20 -6.35 -5.68
N ASP A 31 6.34 -6.76 -4.42
CA ASP A 31 6.86 -5.90 -3.36
C ASP A 31 8.34 -5.59 -3.63
N GLN A 32 9.14 -6.64 -3.88
CA GLN A 32 10.56 -6.48 -4.13
C GLN A 32 10.85 -5.76 -5.45
N ALA A 33 9.97 -5.90 -6.45
CA ALA A 33 10.05 -5.15 -7.69
C ALA A 33 9.97 -3.63 -7.47
N LEU A 34 9.26 -3.14 -6.45
CA LEU A 34 9.20 -1.71 -6.13
C LEU A 34 10.58 -1.14 -5.76
N ALA A 35 11.38 -1.91 -5.00
CA ALA A 35 12.72 -1.49 -4.60
C ALA A 35 13.76 -1.69 -5.73
N ALA A 36 13.51 -2.62 -6.66
CA ALA A 36 14.41 -2.92 -7.76
C ALA A 36 14.22 -1.99 -8.98
N ASP A 37 13.00 -1.57 -9.27
CA ASP A 37 12.69 -0.72 -10.42
C ASP A 37 13.11 0.74 -10.16
N ARG A 38 13.89 1.31 -11.09
CA ARG A 38 14.43 2.68 -11.00
C ARG A 38 13.35 3.75 -10.87
N ARG A 39 12.14 3.51 -11.39
CA ARG A 39 11.01 4.45 -11.34
C ARG A 39 10.36 4.51 -9.97
N THR A 40 10.37 3.41 -9.23
CA THR A 40 9.69 3.28 -7.93
C THR A 40 10.65 3.35 -6.75
N LYS A 41 11.92 2.97 -6.94
CA LYS A 41 12.96 2.97 -5.90
C LYS A 41 13.07 4.29 -5.12
N PRO A 42 13.05 5.49 -5.74
CA PRO A 42 13.10 6.74 -4.98
C PRO A 42 11.95 6.91 -3.98
N PHE A 43 10.75 6.40 -4.30
CA PHE A 43 9.60 6.45 -3.39
C PHE A 43 9.74 5.45 -2.25
N VAL A 44 10.26 4.24 -2.53
CA VAL A 44 10.57 3.26 -1.48
C VAL A 44 11.55 3.84 -0.47
N GLU A 45 12.65 4.43 -0.95
CA GLU A 45 13.66 5.06 -0.08
C GLU A 45 13.10 6.25 0.71
N LEU A 46 12.23 7.06 0.10
CA LEU A 46 11.55 8.17 0.78
C LEU A 46 10.67 7.65 1.91
N TYR A 47 9.80 6.67 1.65
CA TYR A 47 8.84 6.16 2.63
C TYR A 47 9.51 5.34 3.73
N ALA A 48 10.60 4.64 3.43
CA ALA A 48 11.41 3.93 4.42
C ALA A 48 12.09 4.88 5.44
N LYS A 49 12.40 6.12 5.03
CA LYS A 49 13.10 7.12 5.87
C LYS A 49 12.17 8.17 6.48
N ASN A 50 11.02 8.40 5.87
CA ASN A 50 10.09 9.45 6.28
C ASN A 50 8.68 8.90 6.47
N LYS A 51 8.37 8.52 7.72
CA LYS A 51 7.06 8.05 8.15
C LYS A 51 5.95 9.04 7.75
N LYS A 52 6.14 10.34 7.95
CA LYS A 52 5.12 11.37 7.64
C LYS A 52 4.79 11.39 6.16
N ALA A 53 5.81 11.39 5.29
CA ALA A 53 5.62 11.38 3.83
C ALA A 53 4.86 10.14 3.35
N PHE A 54 5.12 8.96 3.94
CA PHE A 54 4.36 7.75 3.64
C PHE A 54 2.87 7.92 3.98
N PHE A 55 2.56 8.35 5.20
CA PHE A 55 1.17 8.47 5.64
C PHE A 55 0.40 9.54 4.87
N GLU A 56 1.03 10.67 4.54
CA GLU A 56 0.43 11.73 3.71
C GLU A 56 0.12 11.21 2.30
N ALA A 57 1.10 10.54 1.65
CA ALA A 57 0.88 9.96 0.34
C ALA A 57 -0.19 8.87 0.36
N PHE A 58 -0.18 8.00 1.38
CA PHE A 58 -1.17 6.93 1.53
C PHE A 58 -2.60 7.47 1.66
N ALA A 59 -2.80 8.51 2.47
CA ALA A 59 -4.10 9.16 2.62
C ALA A 59 -4.60 9.71 1.27
N GLN A 60 -3.76 10.46 0.56
CA GLN A 60 -4.11 11.05 -0.73
C GLN A 60 -4.45 10.00 -1.78
N VAL A 61 -3.67 8.91 -1.91
CA VAL A 61 -3.95 7.88 -2.91
C VAL A 61 -5.19 7.05 -2.56
N LYS A 62 -5.50 6.85 -1.28
CA LYS A 62 -6.72 6.16 -0.85
C LYS A 62 -7.97 6.99 -1.13
N GLU A 63 -7.92 8.30 -0.92
CA GLU A 63 -9.00 9.21 -1.31
C GLU A 63 -9.18 9.25 -2.84
N LYS A 64 -8.08 9.32 -3.59
CA LYS A 64 -8.15 9.24 -5.06
C LYS A 64 -8.75 7.92 -5.54
N LEU A 65 -8.38 6.80 -4.90
CA LEU A 65 -8.89 5.49 -5.27
C LEU A 65 -10.37 5.31 -4.92
N SER A 66 -10.85 5.90 -3.83
CA SER A 66 -12.25 5.75 -3.39
C SER A 66 -13.26 6.35 -4.36
N THR A 67 -12.82 7.27 -5.23
CA THR A 67 -13.66 7.91 -6.26
C THR A 67 -13.42 7.33 -7.66
N TYR A 68 -12.53 6.35 -7.81
CA TYR A 68 -12.20 5.78 -9.11
C TYR A 68 -13.33 4.89 -9.64
N LYS A 69 -13.96 5.32 -10.74
CA LYS A 69 -15.00 4.56 -11.47
C LYS A 69 -16.17 4.09 -10.58
N ILE A 70 -16.57 4.93 -9.62
CA ILE A 70 -17.73 4.65 -8.78
C ILE A 70 -19.03 4.77 -9.58
N LYS A 71 -20.05 4.03 -9.15
CA LYS A 71 -21.43 4.22 -9.60
C LYS A 71 -22.04 5.37 -8.80
N THR A 72 -22.64 6.32 -9.49
CA THR A 72 -23.32 7.47 -8.87
C THR A 72 -24.78 7.52 -9.29
N GLU A 73 -25.62 8.18 -8.48
CA GLU A 73 -27.03 8.41 -8.79
C GLU A 73 -27.78 7.14 -9.25
N LYS A 74 -28.20 7.11 -10.51
CA LYS A 74 -29.02 6.05 -11.11
C LYS A 74 -28.19 4.92 -11.72
N ASP A 75 -26.86 5.02 -11.70
CA ASP A 75 -25.95 4.00 -12.28
C ASP A 75 -25.72 2.81 -11.33
N GLY A 76 -26.36 2.81 -10.16
CA GLY A 76 -26.23 1.77 -9.15
C GLY A 76 -27.50 1.51 -8.34
N GLU A 77 -27.34 0.73 -7.28
CA GLU A 77 -28.40 0.35 -6.34
C GLU A 77 -27.86 0.31 -4.91
N VAL A 78 -28.74 0.53 -3.94
CA VAL A 78 -28.43 0.27 -2.53
C VAL A 78 -28.77 -1.19 -2.24
N ARG A 79 -27.74 -2.03 -2.14
CA ARG A 79 -27.91 -3.46 -1.91
C ARG A 79 -28.45 -3.74 -0.51
N HIS A 80 -29.44 -4.62 -0.41
CA HIS A 80 -29.95 -5.12 0.87
C HIS A 80 -29.03 -6.16 1.53
N ARG A 81 -28.25 -6.87 0.70
CA ARG A 81 -27.24 -7.86 1.11
C ARG A 81 -25.99 -7.70 0.25
N CYS A 82 -24.83 -7.74 0.87
CA CYS A 82 -23.55 -7.51 0.19
C CYS A 82 -22.90 -8.78 -0.36
N ASP A 83 -23.34 -9.93 0.15
CA ASP A 83 -22.95 -11.29 -0.23
C ASP A 83 -23.71 -11.81 -1.45
#